data_AF-A0A1L5J6V4-F1
#
_entry.id   AF-A0A1L5J6V4-F1
#
_cell.length_a   1.000
_cell.length_b   1.000
_cell.length_c   1.000
_cell.angle_alpha   90.00
_cell.angle_beta   90.00
_cell.angle_gamma   90.00
#
_symmetry.space_group_name_H-M   'P 1'
#
loop_
_entity.id
_entity.type
_entity.pdbx_description
1 polymer ?
#
loop_
_entity_poly.entity_id
_entity_poly.type
_entity_poly.pdbx_seq_one_letter_code
_entity_poly.pdbx_strand_id
1 'polypeptide(L)'
;ETGHILLVDYSDIKNLKVTDIEAERFLHDGGFDSTGRYFPVAANARDRVAIVDTKEGKLVSVIDSGGSKPHPGRGANIVHPTFGPVWITSHLGDETVSLIGTDPEGHPDQAWKVVQTLEGQGGGSLFMKTHPN
;
A
#
# COMPACT_ATOMS: atom_id res chain seq x y z
N GLU A 1 -15.04 -4.75 -8.76
CA GLU A 1 -13.76 -4.40 -9.42
C GLU A 1 -13.11 -5.68 -9.96
N THR A 2 -12.39 -5.62 -11.10
CA THR A 2 -11.69 -6.78 -11.71
C THR A 2 -10.40 -7.18 -11.00
N GLY A 3 -9.82 -6.27 -10.22
CA GLY A 3 -8.55 -6.50 -9.51
C GLY A 3 -7.30 -6.17 -10.33
N HIS A 4 -7.44 -5.24 -11.28
CA HIS A 4 -6.36 -4.79 -12.15
C HIS A 4 -5.95 -3.36 -11.81
N ILE A 5 -4.65 -3.08 -11.89
CA ILE A 5 -4.06 -1.74 -11.76
C ILE A 5 -3.58 -1.32 -13.15
N LEU A 6 -4.05 -0.16 -13.61
CA LEU A 6 -3.69 0.37 -14.93
C LEU A 6 -2.67 1.49 -14.77
N LEU A 7 -1.47 1.29 -15.33
CA LEU A 7 -0.52 2.38 -15.54
C LEU A 7 -0.73 2.93 -16.94
N VAL A 8 -1.31 4.13 -17.01
CA VAL A 8 -1.70 4.78 -18.26
C VAL A 8 -0.68 5.86 -18.61
N ASP A 9 0.04 5.66 -19.71
CA ASP A 9 0.94 6.66 -20.26
C ASP A 9 0.13 7.69 -21.05
N TYR A 10 0.04 8.90 -20.51
CA TYR A 10 -0.70 10.01 -21.09
C TYR A 10 0.17 10.96 -21.94
N SER A 11 1.42 10.59 -22.25
CA SER A 11 2.29 11.39 -23.13
C SER A 11 1.76 11.49 -24.57
N ASP A 12 1.04 10.46 -25.03
CA ASP A 12 0.33 10.44 -26.31
C ASP A 12 -1.06 9.81 -26.15
N ILE A 13 -2.08 10.65 -26.00
CA ILE A 13 -3.47 10.22 -25.83
C ILE A 13 -4.07 9.62 -27.10
N LYS A 14 -3.47 9.88 -28.28
CA LYS A 14 -3.94 9.28 -29.56
C LYS A 14 -3.43 7.86 -29.73
N ASN A 15 -2.21 7.57 -29.25
CA ASN A 15 -1.57 6.26 -29.30
C ASN A 15 -1.33 5.73 -27.88
N LEU A 16 -2.41 5.63 -27.11
CA LEU A 16 -2.37 5.36 -25.68
C LEU A 16 -1.63 4.05 -25.37
N LYS A 17 -0.65 4.13 -24.48
CA LYS A 17 0.00 2.94 -23.92
C LYS A 17 -0.54 2.69 -22.52
N VAL A 18 -0.95 1.46 -22.26
CA VAL A 18 -1.44 1.03 -20.96
C VAL A 18 -0.69 -0.23 -20.56
N THR A 19 -0.14 -0.23 -19.35
CA THR A 19 0.31 -1.46 -18.70
C THR A 19 -0.82 -1.93 -17.80
N ASP A 20 -1.39 -3.09 -18.12
CA ASP A 20 -2.44 -3.72 -17.34
C ASP A 20 -1.79 -4.74 -16.39
N ILE A 21 -1.88 -4.48 -15.09
CA ILE A 21 -1.26 -5.27 -14.04
C ILE A 21 -2.35 -6.02 -13.28
N GLU A 22 -2.38 -7.34 -13.42
CA GLU A 22 -3.16 -8.21 -12.54
C GLU A 22 -2.62 -8.09 -11.11
N ALA A 23 -3.50 -7.81 -10.14
CA ALA A 23 -3.14 -7.63 -8.74
C ALA A 23 -4.01 -8.51 -7.83
N GLU A 24 -5.06 -7.95 -7.23
CA GLU A 24 -5.99 -8.66 -6.35
C GLU A 24 -7.38 -8.04 -6.50
N ARG A 25 -8.44 -8.83 -6.37
CA ARG A 25 -9.81 -8.31 -6.50
C ARG A 25 -10.17 -7.37 -5.36
N PHE A 26 -11.09 -6.44 -5.63
CA PHE A 26 -11.58 -5.45 -4.66
C PHE A 26 -10.52 -4.42 -4.24
N LEU A 27 -9.67 -4.01 -5.19
CA LEU A 27 -8.84 -2.81 -5.03
C LEU A 27 -9.73 -1.60 -4.76
N HIS A 28 -9.31 -0.75 -3.81
CA HIS A 28 -10.09 0.39 -3.37
C HIS A 28 -9.23 1.66 -3.30
N ASP A 29 -8.47 1.84 -2.23
CA ASP A 29 -7.68 3.03 -1.94
C ASP A 29 -6.23 2.68 -1.57
N GLY A 30 -5.34 3.65 -1.75
CA GLY A 30 -3.90 3.46 -1.64
C GLY A 30 -3.15 4.77 -1.86
N GLY A 31 -1.85 4.74 -1.63
CA GLY A 31 -1.01 5.92 -1.80
C GLY A 31 0.46 5.55 -1.89
N PHE A 32 1.24 6.43 -2.52
CA PHE A 32 2.66 6.18 -2.71
C PHE A 32 3.41 6.05 -1.38
N ASP A 33 4.45 5.23 -1.41
CA ASP A 33 5.49 5.23 -0.38
C ASP A 33 6.19 6.61 -0.32
N SER A 34 7.01 6.82 0.70
CA SER A 34 7.72 8.10 0.90
C SER A 34 8.61 8.55 -0.28
N THR A 35 9.08 7.63 -1.12
CA THR A 35 9.92 7.94 -2.29
C THR A 35 9.11 8.31 -3.53
N GLY A 36 7.79 8.08 -3.53
CA GLY A 36 6.94 8.29 -4.70
C GLY A 36 7.07 7.20 -5.77
N ARG A 37 7.78 6.09 -5.50
CA ARG A 37 8.06 5.03 -6.48
C ARG A 37 7.08 3.87 -6.41
N TYR A 38 6.76 3.41 -5.21
CA TYR A 38 5.92 2.25 -4.99
C TYR A 38 4.51 2.69 -4.62
N PHE A 39 3.52 1.97 -5.14
CA PHE A 39 2.10 2.23 -4.89
C PHE A 39 1.46 1.05 -4.13
N PRO A 40 1.51 1.06 -2.79
CA PRO A 40 0.65 0.24 -1.94
C PRO A 40 -0.83 0.60 -2.10
N VAL A 41 -1.67 -0.40 -2.36
CA VAL A 41 -3.12 -0.26 -2.53
C VAL A 41 -3.86 -1.40 -1.83
N ALA A 42 -4.91 -1.06 -1.08
CA ALA A 42 -5.73 -2.02 -0.35
C ALA A 42 -6.67 -2.77 -1.30
N ALA A 43 -6.60 -4.10 -1.24
CA ALA A 43 -7.64 -5.00 -1.72
C ALA A 43 -8.57 -5.34 -0.54
N ASN A 44 -9.41 -4.37 -0.17
CA ASN A 44 -9.98 -4.30 1.17
C ASN A 44 -10.83 -5.53 1.56
N ALA A 45 -11.71 -6.01 0.68
CA ALA A 45 -12.57 -7.18 0.94
C ALA A 45 -11.80 -8.51 0.93
N ARG A 46 -10.49 -8.47 0.73
CA ARG A 46 -9.56 -9.61 0.77
C ARG A 46 -8.54 -9.50 1.89
N ASP A 47 -8.60 -8.47 2.73
CA ASP A 47 -7.67 -8.25 3.83
C ASP A 47 -6.20 -8.20 3.36
N ARG A 48 -5.98 -7.60 2.17
CA ARG A 48 -4.69 -7.61 1.48
C ARG A 48 -4.26 -6.22 1.01
N VAL A 49 -2.96 -6.07 0.79
CA VAL A 49 -2.33 -4.92 0.15
C VAL A 49 -1.51 -5.38 -1.05
N ALA A 50 -1.83 -4.87 -2.23
CA ALA A 50 -1.02 -5.03 -3.43
C ALA A 50 -0.01 -3.88 -3.53
N ILE A 51 1.21 -4.19 -3.96
CA ILE A 51 2.31 -3.22 -4.08
C ILE A 51 2.79 -3.22 -5.52
N VAL A 52 2.76 -2.06 -6.17
CA VAL A 52 3.25 -1.87 -7.55
C VAL A 52 4.51 -1.02 -7.56
N ASP A 53 5.53 -1.44 -8.31
CA ASP A 53 6.66 -0.58 -8.67
C ASP A 53 6.27 0.23 -9.89
N THR A 54 6.04 1.54 -9.73
CA THR A 54 5.58 2.39 -10.83
C THR A 54 6.69 2.77 -11.79
N LYS A 55 7.96 2.62 -11.38
CA LYS A 55 9.12 2.83 -12.26
C LYS A 55 9.26 1.67 -13.24
N GLU A 56 9.12 0.46 -12.74
CA GLU A 56 9.26 -0.78 -13.53
C GLU A 56 7.95 -1.25 -14.16
N GLY A 57 6.82 -0.66 -13.76
CA GLY A 57 5.50 -0.98 -14.27
C GLY A 57 5.01 -2.38 -13.92
N LYS A 58 5.34 -2.89 -12.72
CA LYS A 58 5.07 -4.29 -12.34
C LYS A 58 4.56 -4.44 -10.90
N LEU A 59 3.77 -5.49 -10.69
CA LEU A 59 3.43 -5.95 -9.34
C LEU A 59 4.69 -6.47 -8.64
N VAL A 60 4.92 -5.99 -7.42
CA VAL A 60 6.03 -6.43 -6.56
C VAL A 60 5.59 -7.56 -5.66
N SER A 61 4.45 -7.38 -4.99
CA SER A 61 3.90 -8.34 -4.04
C SER A 61 2.42 -8.07 -3.76
N VAL A 62 1.73 -9.09 -3.25
CA VAL A 62 0.42 -8.98 -2.59
C VAL A 62 0.58 -9.62 -1.23
N ILE A 63 0.35 -8.85 -0.17
CA ILE A 63 0.53 -9.31 1.21
C ILE A 63 -0.77 -9.23 2.00
N ASP A 64 -0.90 -10.09 2.99
CA ASP A 64 -1.93 -9.97 4.02
C ASP A 64 -1.67 -8.70 4.84
N SER A 65 -2.72 -7.92 5.13
CA SER A 65 -2.59 -6.68 5.88
C SER A 65 -2.48 -6.91 7.39
N GLY A 66 -2.76 -8.11 7.89
CA GLY A 66 -2.71 -8.47 9.31
C GLY A 66 -3.96 -8.09 10.11
N GLY A 67 -4.97 -7.50 9.47
CA GLY A 67 -6.25 -7.10 10.06
C GLY A 67 -7.36 -7.10 9.01
N SER A 68 -8.60 -6.85 9.40
CA SER A 68 -9.76 -6.96 8.52
C SER A 68 -10.13 -5.65 7.83
N LYS A 69 -10.29 -5.70 6.51
CA LYS A 69 -10.68 -4.58 5.64
C LYS A 69 -9.75 -3.38 5.81
N PRO A 70 -8.49 -3.48 5.35
CA PRO A 70 -7.57 -2.34 5.37
C PRO A 70 -8.20 -1.16 4.63
N HIS A 71 -8.19 0.01 5.27
CA HIS A 71 -8.75 1.25 4.71
C HIS A 71 -7.77 2.41 4.99
N PRO A 72 -6.75 2.57 4.14
CA PRO A 72 -5.66 3.53 4.39
C PRO A 72 -6.01 4.99 4.07
N GLY A 73 -7.01 5.25 3.22
CA GLY A 73 -7.03 6.45 2.41
C GLY A 73 -5.81 6.47 1.48
N ARG A 74 -4.88 7.41 1.71
CA ARG A 74 -3.55 7.40 1.05
C ARG A 74 -2.46 6.73 1.91
N GLY A 75 -2.82 6.32 3.12
CA GLY A 75 -1.90 5.85 4.15
C GLY A 75 -1.05 6.97 4.74
N ALA A 76 -0.13 6.57 5.61
CA ALA A 76 0.83 7.43 6.28
C ALA A 76 2.25 6.84 6.14
N ASN A 77 3.22 7.67 5.81
CA ASN A 77 4.62 7.27 5.67
C ASN A 77 5.46 7.83 6.83
N ILE A 78 6.24 6.99 7.51
CA ILE A 78 7.21 7.43 8.53
C ILE A 78 8.53 6.66 8.36
N VAL A 79 9.60 7.16 8.99
CA VAL A 79 10.81 6.38 9.22
C VAL A 79 10.70 5.76 10.61
N HIS A 80 10.43 4.45 10.66
CA HIS A 80 10.38 3.71 11.91
C HIS A 80 11.79 3.58 12.51
N PRO A 81 12.01 3.83 13.81
CA PRO A 81 13.35 3.81 14.42
C PRO A 81 14.12 2.49 14.26
N THR A 82 13.40 1.37 14.16
CA THR A 82 13.99 0.03 14.05
C THR A 82 13.90 -0.56 12.64
N PHE A 83 12.85 -0.24 11.89
CA PHE A 83 12.51 -0.95 10.64
C PHE A 83 12.77 -0.11 9.38
N GLY A 84 13.20 1.14 9.55
CA GLY A 84 13.38 2.07 8.43
C GLY A 84 12.04 2.58 7.88
N PRO A 85 12.00 3.00 6.61
CA PRO A 85 10.79 3.51 5.97
C PRO A 85 9.63 2.50 5.99
N VAL A 86 8.47 2.94 6.48
CA VAL A 86 7.23 2.16 6.50
C VAL A 86 6.05 2.99 6.00
N TRP A 87 5.10 2.30 5.36
CA TRP A 87 3.77 2.81 5.01
C TRP A 87 2.71 2.15 5.90
N ILE A 88 1.75 2.93 6.36
CA ILE A 88 0.84 2.56 7.44
C ILE A 88 -0.61 2.60 6.96
N THR A 89 -1.35 1.53 7.29
CA THR A 89 -2.81 1.43 7.13
C THR A 89 -3.49 1.08 8.44
N SER A 90 -4.67 1.65 8.66
CA SER A 90 -5.63 1.16 9.65
C SER A 90 -6.62 0.20 9.01
N HIS A 91 -7.48 -0.39 9.83
CA HIS A 91 -8.49 -1.35 9.42
C HIS A 91 -9.90 -0.86 9.75
N LEU A 92 -10.84 -1.12 8.85
CA LEU A 92 -12.25 -0.82 9.06
C LEU A 92 -12.91 -1.92 9.91
N GLY A 93 -12.49 -3.17 9.73
CA GLY A 93 -13.09 -4.35 10.35
C GLY A 93 -12.65 -4.61 11.80
N ASP A 94 -11.49 -4.08 12.20
CA ASP A 94 -10.95 -4.21 13.56
C ASP A 94 -9.99 -3.05 13.90
N GLU A 95 -9.47 -3.06 15.12
CA GLU A 95 -8.57 -2.04 15.69
C GLU A 95 -7.13 -2.08 15.16
N THR A 96 -6.78 -3.01 14.27
CA THR A 96 -5.39 -3.21 13.86
C THR A 96 -4.86 -2.00 13.08
N VAL A 97 -3.63 -1.60 13.37
CA VAL A 97 -2.83 -0.68 12.56
C VAL A 97 -1.57 -1.40 12.13
N SER A 98 -1.36 -1.52 10.82
CA SER A 98 -0.24 -2.28 10.25
C SER A 98 0.78 -1.36 9.63
N LEU A 99 2.05 -1.61 9.96
CA LEU A 99 3.23 -0.95 9.39
C LEU A 99 3.85 -1.89 8.37
N ILE A 100 3.98 -1.44 7.12
CA ILE A 100 4.53 -2.22 6.01
C ILE A 100 5.85 -1.60 5.59
N GLY A 101 6.94 -2.39 5.55
CA GLY A 101 8.26 -1.90 5.11
C GLY A 101 8.27 -1.54 3.62
N THR A 102 8.86 -0.40 3.26
CA THR A 102 8.82 0.15 1.90
C THR A 102 10.19 0.41 1.26
N ASP A 103 11.28 -0.01 1.91
CA ASP A 103 12.65 0.23 1.45
C ASP A 103 13.39 -1.07 1.08
N PRO A 104 13.21 -1.57 -0.16
CA PRO A 104 13.88 -2.79 -0.62
C PRO A 104 15.40 -2.65 -0.80
N GLU A 105 15.96 -1.43 -0.82
CA GLU A 105 17.39 -1.20 -1.03
C GLU A 105 18.14 -1.09 0.30
N GLY A 106 17.64 -0.25 1.22
CA GLY A 106 18.26 -0.05 2.54
C GLY A 106 17.81 -1.03 3.62
N HIS A 107 16.60 -1.58 3.49
CA HIS A 107 15.99 -2.49 4.47
C HIS A 107 15.36 -3.74 3.80
N PRO A 108 16.12 -4.50 2.99
CA PRO A 108 15.58 -5.59 2.17
C PRO A 108 14.85 -6.67 2.97
N ASP A 109 15.30 -6.97 4.19
CA ASP A 109 14.64 -7.96 5.05
C ASP A 109 13.23 -7.56 5.50
N GLN A 110 12.95 -6.26 5.51
CA GLN A 110 11.70 -5.65 5.97
C GLN A 110 10.75 -5.29 4.82
N ALA A 111 11.29 -5.10 3.61
CA ALA A 111 10.53 -4.65 2.47
C ALA A 111 9.37 -5.60 2.14
N TRP A 112 8.20 -5.00 1.93
CA TRP A 112 6.97 -5.69 1.51
C TRP A 112 6.51 -6.76 2.49
N LYS A 113 6.69 -6.50 3.79
CA LYS A 113 6.15 -7.30 4.89
C LYS A 113 5.46 -6.38 5.89
N VAL A 114 4.44 -6.91 6.58
CA VAL A 114 3.95 -6.29 7.81
C VAL A 114 5.04 -6.49 8.87
N VAL A 115 5.73 -5.41 9.23
CA VAL A 115 6.87 -5.44 10.17
C VAL A 115 6.42 -5.26 11.61
N GLN A 116 5.25 -4.64 11.81
CA GLN A 116 4.66 -4.42 13.11
C GLN A 116 3.15 -4.20 12.98
N THR A 117 2.42 -4.70 13.96
CA THR A 117 1.02 -4.35 14.20
C THR A 117 0.90 -3.60 15.52
N LEU A 118 -0.07 -2.69 15.57
CA LEU A 118 -0.46 -1.91 16.75
C LEU A 118 -1.98 -1.99 16.90
N GLU A 119 -2.47 -1.68 18.09
CA GLU A 119 -3.90 -1.49 18.35
C GLU A 119 -4.23 0.01 18.31
N GLY A 120 -5.20 0.36 17.48
CA GLY A 120 -5.83 1.68 17.43
C GLY A 120 -6.93 1.84 18.49
N GLN A 121 -7.84 2.79 18.26
CA GLN A 121 -8.94 3.06 19.21
C GLN A 121 -10.07 2.02 19.16
N GLY A 122 -10.13 1.20 18.11
CA GLY A 122 -11.24 0.30 17.81
C GLY A 122 -11.38 0.09 16.30
N GLY A 123 -12.28 -0.82 15.90
CA GLY A 123 -12.71 -0.94 14.51
C GLY A 123 -13.45 0.30 13.99
N GLY A 124 -13.62 0.39 12.67
CA GLY A 124 -14.26 1.53 12.00
C GLY A 124 -13.31 2.65 11.58
N SER A 125 -11.99 2.44 11.64
CA SER A 125 -11.02 3.44 11.19
C SER A 125 -11.06 3.59 9.67
N LEU A 126 -10.97 4.84 9.19
CA LEU A 126 -11.02 5.19 7.77
C LEU A 126 -9.73 5.80 7.24
N PHE A 127 -8.93 6.44 8.10
CA PHE A 127 -7.79 7.23 7.64
C PHE A 127 -6.63 7.16 8.62
N MET A 128 -5.44 6.99 8.07
CA MET A 128 -4.17 7.25 8.76
C MET A 128 -3.54 8.54 8.24
N LYS A 129 -2.87 9.27 9.13
CA LYS A 129 -2.16 10.49 8.75
C LYS A 129 -0.89 10.69 9.56
N THR A 130 0.10 11.26 8.88
CA THR A 130 1.34 11.75 9.45
C THR A 130 1.87 12.87 8.54
N HIS A 131 2.94 13.51 8.98
CA HIS A 131 3.67 14.52 8.23
C HIS A 131 5.17 14.39 8.57
N PRO A 132 6.10 14.73 7.65
CA PRO A 132 7.54 14.67 7.95
C PRO A 132 8.02 15.57 9.10
N ASN A 133 7.22 16.58 9.46
CA ASN A 133 7.46 17.54 10.55
C ASN A 133 6.33 17.47 11.57
#